data_AF-A0A7X7BNQ4-F1
#
_entry.id   AF-A0A7X7BNQ4-F1
#
_cell.length_a   1.000
_cell.length_b   1.000
_cell.length_c   1.000
_cell.angle_alpha   90.00
_cell.angle_beta   90.00
_cell.angle_gamma   90.00
#
_symmetry.space_group_name_H-M   'P 1'
#
loop_
_entity.id
_entity.type
_entity.pdbx_description
1 polymer ?
#
loop_
_entity_poly.entity_id
_entity_poly.type
_entity_poly.pdbx_seq_one_letter_code
_entity_poly.pdbx_strand_id
1 'polypeptide(L)'
;MQCSREIEDMVCVAKGPKHGPAPIPEEGKWVESKQISDISGFTHGVGWCAPQQGACKLTLNVKEGIIQEALVETLGCTGMTHSAAMAAEILPGKTLLEALNTDLVCDAINVAMRELFLQIAYGRSQSAFSEGGLALGAGLEDLGKGLRSQIGTMYGTLPKGVRYLEMAEGYVMELGLDENSEVIGYKYVQLGKMMEAIRKGVDPKEALEKNIGTYGRFDEAVKVIDPRKE
;
A
#
# COMPACT_ATOMS: atom_id res chain seq x y z
N MET A 1 -17.67 12.65 33.79
CA MET A 1 -17.58 13.92 33.04
C MET A 1 -17.85 15.03 34.04
N GLN A 2 -16.98 16.02 34.15
CA GLN A 2 -17.25 17.19 34.96
C GLN A 2 -17.84 18.25 34.03
N CYS A 3 -19.07 18.68 34.31
CA CYS A 3 -19.72 19.74 33.56
C CYS A 3 -19.29 21.11 34.12
N SER A 4 -19.34 22.16 33.30
CA SER A 4 -19.26 23.51 33.86
C SER A 4 -20.53 23.80 34.66
N ARG A 5 -20.47 24.77 35.58
CA ARG A 5 -21.60 25.13 36.43
C ARG A 5 -22.83 25.53 35.63
N GLU A 6 -22.63 26.22 34.51
CA GLU A 6 -23.68 26.62 33.58
C GLU A 6 -24.40 25.43 32.97
N ILE A 7 -23.71 24.32 32.70
CA ILE A 7 -24.31 23.08 32.17
C ILE A 7 -25.01 22.29 33.27
N GLU A 8 -24.48 22.29 34.51
CA GLU A 8 -25.13 21.66 35.66
C GLU A 8 -26.48 22.31 35.99
N ASP A 9 -26.60 23.62 35.80
CA ASP A 9 -27.82 24.39 36.05
C ASP A 9 -28.88 24.23 34.94
N MET A 10 -28.54 23.64 33.79
CA MET A 10 -29.48 23.41 32.69
C MET A 10 -30.37 22.19 32.94
N VAL A 11 -31.66 22.30 32.59
CA VAL A 11 -32.58 21.15 32.59
C VAL A 11 -32.21 20.16 31.47
N CYS A 12 -32.19 18.87 31.80
CA CYS A 12 -31.95 17.82 30.82
C CYS A 12 -33.05 17.81 29.75
N VAL A 13 -32.67 17.93 28.48
CA VAL A 13 -33.56 17.75 27.33
C VAL A 13 -33.33 16.35 26.77
N ALA A 14 -34.36 15.49 26.86
CA ALA A 14 -34.26 14.12 26.36
C ALA A 14 -34.28 14.07 24.83
N LYS A 15 -33.36 13.29 24.24
CA LYS A 15 -33.43 12.91 22.82
C LYS A 15 -34.55 11.87 22.64
N GLY A 16 -35.22 11.92 21.48
CA GLY A 16 -36.16 10.90 21.02
C GLY A 16 -35.49 9.56 20.68
N PRO A 17 -35.96 8.81 19.67
CA PRO A 17 -35.42 7.50 19.31
C PRO A 17 -33.89 7.44 19.17
N LYS A 18 -33.31 6.27 19.44
CA LYS A 18 -31.89 6.02 19.23
C LYS A 18 -31.60 5.95 17.73
N HIS A 19 -30.92 6.96 17.20
CA HIS A 19 -30.42 6.98 15.83
C HIS A 19 -28.95 6.53 15.83
N GLY A 20 -28.70 5.27 15.44
CA GLY A 20 -27.37 4.74 15.16
C GLY A 20 -26.82 5.20 13.80
N PRO A 21 -25.57 4.87 13.46
CA PRO A 21 -25.05 5.11 12.11
C PRO A 21 -25.84 4.29 11.08
N ALA A 22 -25.90 4.77 9.85
CA ALA A 22 -26.46 3.98 8.75
C ALA A 22 -25.56 2.75 8.52
N PRO A 23 -26.14 1.55 8.38
CA PRO A 23 -25.36 0.36 8.04
C PRO A 23 -24.64 0.54 6.69
N ILE A 24 -23.36 0.18 6.65
CA ILE A 24 -22.55 0.17 5.43
C ILE A 24 -22.31 -1.27 4.95
N PRO A 25 -22.21 -1.51 3.63
CA PRO A 25 -21.91 -2.84 3.13
C PRO A 25 -20.40 -3.12 3.27
N GLU A 26 -20.06 -4.25 3.90
CA GLU A 26 -18.69 -4.76 3.96
C GLU A 26 -18.70 -6.29 4.06
N GLU A 27 -17.85 -6.95 3.26
CA GLU A 27 -17.62 -8.40 3.29
C GLU A 27 -18.89 -9.28 3.33
N GLY A 28 -19.92 -8.88 2.57
CA GLY A 28 -21.21 -9.59 2.50
C GLY A 28 -22.17 -9.29 3.66
N LYS A 29 -21.85 -8.31 4.51
CA LYS A 29 -22.64 -7.90 5.68
C LYS A 29 -23.06 -6.43 5.58
N TRP A 30 -24.04 -6.06 6.40
CA TRP A 30 -24.41 -4.68 6.67
C TRP A 30 -24.03 -4.33 8.10
N VAL A 31 -23.04 -3.44 8.26
CA VAL A 31 -22.42 -3.16 9.56
C VAL A 31 -22.67 -1.72 9.97
N GLU A 32 -23.16 -1.53 11.21
CA GLU A 32 -23.21 -0.22 11.85
C GLU A 32 -21.83 0.14 12.42
N SER A 33 -20.93 0.63 11.56
CA SER A 33 -19.56 0.96 11.97
C SER A 33 -19.52 2.07 13.03
N LYS A 34 -18.96 1.75 14.20
CA LYS A 34 -18.84 2.64 15.37
C LYS A 34 -17.41 2.73 15.89
N GLN A 35 -16.63 1.68 15.68
CA GLN A 35 -15.24 1.54 16.08
C GLN A 35 -14.39 1.18 14.86
N ILE A 36 -13.08 1.43 14.93
CA ILE A 36 -12.14 1.07 13.86
C ILE A 36 -12.16 -0.44 13.59
N SER A 37 -12.34 -1.25 14.63
CA SER A 37 -12.45 -2.71 14.52
C SER A 37 -13.67 -3.19 13.73
N ASP A 38 -14.69 -2.35 13.56
CA ASP A 38 -15.89 -2.68 12.80
C ASP A 38 -15.69 -2.51 11.29
N ILE A 39 -14.46 -2.25 10.84
CA ILE A 39 -14.17 -1.90 9.45
C ILE A 39 -13.37 -3.02 8.80
N SER A 40 -13.93 -3.60 7.74
CA SER A 40 -13.20 -4.51 6.85
C SER A 40 -13.43 -4.16 5.39
N GLY A 41 -12.43 -4.36 4.54
CA GLY A 41 -12.57 -4.07 3.13
C GLY A 41 -11.28 -4.11 2.34
N PHE A 42 -11.40 -4.55 1.08
CA PHE A 42 -10.39 -4.38 0.05
C PHE A 42 -10.77 -3.18 -0.81
N THR A 43 -9.98 -2.11 -0.79
CA THR A 43 -10.28 -0.91 -1.57
C THR A 43 -9.03 -0.10 -1.90
N HIS A 44 -9.20 0.94 -2.69
CA HIS A 44 -8.11 1.76 -3.18
C HIS A 44 -8.45 3.25 -3.19
N GLY A 45 -7.41 4.06 -3.08
CA GLY A 45 -7.47 5.50 -3.25
C GLY A 45 -6.39 5.95 -4.22
N VAL A 46 -6.65 7.06 -4.90
CA VAL A 46 -5.68 7.69 -5.79
C VAL A 46 -5.40 9.09 -5.28
N GLY A 47 -4.12 9.44 -5.20
CA GLY A 47 -3.65 10.75 -4.79
C GLY A 47 -2.54 11.27 -5.69
N TRP A 48 -2.21 12.54 -5.53
CA TRP A 48 -1.19 13.23 -6.32
C TRP A 48 -0.48 14.26 -5.46
N CYS A 49 0.82 14.47 -5.73
CA CYS A 49 1.57 15.58 -5.12
C CYS A 49 1.09 16.89 -5.73
N ALA A 50 1.11 18.02 -5.02
CA ALA A 50 0.96 19.33 -5.66
C ALA A 50 2.20 19.70 -6.52
N PRO A 51 2.08 20.34 -7.69
CA PRO A 51 0.87 20.64 -8.48
C PRO A 51 0.54 19.54 -9.53
N GLN A 52 0.34 18.29 -9.10
CA GLN A 52 0.12 17.07 -9.90
C GLN A 52 1.35 16.55 -10.65
N GLN A 53 2.54 16.70 -10.07
CA GLN A 53 3.80 16.22 -10.66
C GLN A 53 3.99 14.71 -10.58
N GLY A 54 3.21 14.03 -9.74
CA GLY A 54 3.18 12.58 -9.66
C GLY A 54 1.92 12.12 -8.94
N ALA A 55 1.60 10.84 -9.09
CA ALA A 55 0.40 10.22 -8.57
C ALA A 55 0.71 8.86 -7.95
N CYS A 56 -0.11 8.48 -6.98
CA CYS A 56 -0.04 7.20 -6.29
C CYS A 56 -1.45 6.59 -6.27
N LYS A 57 -1.56 5.33 -6.63
CA LYS A 57 -2.68 4.47 -6.30
C LYS A 57 -2.25 3.60 -5.11
N LEU A 58 -2.94 3.78 -3.99
CA LEU A 58 -2.78 2.94 -2.81
C LEU A 58 -3.94 1.96 -2.77
N THR A 59 -3.67 0.68 -2.55
CA THR A 59 -4.67 -0.36 -2.34
C THR A 59 -4.40 -1.04 -1.02
N LEU A 60 -5.42 -1.18 -0.17
CA LEU A 60 -5.33 -1.82 1.14
C LEU A 60 -6.36 -2.93 1.26
N ASN A 61 -5.98 -4.01 1.92
CA ASN A 61 -6.90 -5.03 2.44
C ASN A 61 -6.95 -4.90 3.95
N VAL A 62 -8.09 -4.50 4.48
CA VAL A 62 -8.30 -4.26 5.91
C VAL A 62 -9.20 -5.37 6.44
N LYS A 63 -8.78 -5.98 7.56
CA LYS A 63 -9.57 -6.96 8.29
C LYS A 63 -9.67 -6.51 9.74
N GLU A 64 -10.89 -6.35 10.22
CA GLU A 64 -11.19 -5.96 11.61
C GLU A 64 -10.41 -4.71 12.05
N GLY A 65 -10.34 -3.72 11.16
CA GLY A 65 -9.66 -2.45 11.37
C GLY A 65 -8.15 -2.46 11.14
N ILE A 66 -7.54 -3.63 10.90
CA ILE A 66 -6.09 -3.80 10.71
C ILE A 66 -5.75 -4.00 9.24
N ILE A 67 -4.78 -3.24 8.75
CA ILE A 67 -4.24 -3.37 7.39
C ILE A 67 -3.45 -4.68 7.30
N GLN A 68 -3.93 -5.62 6.49
CA GLN A 68 -3.29 -6.91 6.25
C GLN A 68 -2.32 -6.86 5.08
N GLU A 69 -2.65 -6.07 4.04
CA GLU A 69 -1.75 -5.81 2.92
C GLU A 69 -1.87 -4.38 2.40
N ALA A 70 -0.79 -3.91 1.79
CA ALA A 70 -0.70 -2.65 1.09
C ALA A 70 0.01 -2.84 -0.25
N LEU A 71 -0.67 -2.48 -1.35
CA LEU A 71 -0.06 -2.31 -2.67
C LEU A 71 0.03 -0.82 -2.96
N VAL A 72 1.24 -0.36 -3.29
CA VAL A 72 1.55 1.02 -3.60
C VAL A 72 2.05 1.09 -5.03
N GLU A 73 1.27 1.69 -5.92
CA GLU A 73 1.61 1.91 -7.32
C GLU A 73 1.81 3.40 -7.56
N THR A 74 2.98 3.81 -8.05
CA THR A 74 3.37 5.22 -8.08
C THR A 74 4.05 5.63 -9.39
N LEU A 75 3.73 6.83 -9.85
CA LEU A 75 4.35 7.48 -11.00
C LEU A 75 4.81 8.89 -10.63
N GLY A 76 6.09 9.20 -10.79
CA GLY A 76 6.65 10.48 -10.39
C GLY A 76 8.17 10.46 -10.25
N CYS A 77 8.70 11.29 -9.35
CA CYS A 77 10.14 11.39 -9.11
C CYS A 77 10.72 10.12 -8.45
N THR A 78 12.04 9.96 -8.52
CA THR A 78 12.73 8.78 -7.96
C THR A 78 12.49 8.62 -6.46
N GLY A 79 12.46 9.71 -5.69
CA GLY A 79 12.14 9.72 -4.26
C GLY A 79 10.75 9.17 -3.93
N MET A 80 9.81 9.21 -4.89
CA MET A 80 8.48 8.66 -4.73
C MET A 80 8.50 7.14 -4.62
N THR A 81 9.36 6.46 -5.38
CA THR A 81 9.50 4.99 -5.32
C THR A 81 10.09 4.54 -3.98
N HIS A 82 11.04 5.28 -3.41
CA HIS A 82 11.55 5.02 -2.06
C HIS A 82 10.50 5.28 -0.98
N SER A 83 9.69 6.33 -1.14
CA SER A 83 8.56 6.60 -0.22
C SER A 83 7.50 5.50 -0.30
N ALA A 84 7.25 4.97 -1.51
CA ALA A 84 6.34 3.85 -1.72
C ALA A 84 6.85 2.54 -1.11
N ALA A 85 8.16 2.27 -1.19
CA ALA A 85 8.81 1.16 -0.51
C ALA A 85 8.60 1.23 1.01
N MET A 86 8.90 2.39 1.61
CA MET A 86 8.68 2.65 3.02
C MET A 86 7.20 2.50 3.40
N ALA A 87 6.27 3.03 2.59
CA ALA A 87 4.84 2.90 2.86
C ALA A 87 4.37 1.43 2.84
N ALA A 88 4.83 0.64 1.86
CA ALA A 88 4.50 -0.78 1.80
C ALA A 88 5.05 -1.58 2.99
N GLU A 89 6.14 -1.11 3.61
CA GLU A 89 6.72 -1.71 4.81
C GLU A 89 5.99 -1.31 6.10
N ILE A 90 5.64 -0.03 6.24
CA ILE A 90 5.10 0.54 7.49
C ILE A 90 3.59 0.30 7.66
N LEU A 91 2.83 0.22 6.56
CA LEU A 91 1.37 0.18 6.63
C LEU A 91 0.79 -1.15 7.14
N PRO A 92 1.26 -2.33 6.73
CA PRO A 92 0.75 -3.59 7.25
C PRO A 92 0.90 -3.67 8.78
N GLY A 93 -0.16 -4.13 9.46
CA GLY A 93 -0.24 -4.23 10.91
C GLY A 93 -0.75 -2.97 11.62
N LYS A 94 -0.85 -1.83 10.92
CA LYS A 94 -1.48 -0.62 11.46
C LYS A 94 -2.99 -0.68 11.36
N THR A 95 -3.64 0.02 12.28
CA THR A 95 -5.02 0.46 12.10
C THR A 95 -5.13 1.54 11.03
N LEU A 96 -6.32 1.75 10.48
CA LEU A 96 -6.58 2.87 9.56
C LEU A 96 -6.29 4.25 10.20
N LEU A 97 -6.54 4.42 11.50
CA LEU A 97 -6.27 5.68 12.18
C LEU A 97 -4.76 5.91 12.36
N GLU A 98 -3.99 4.88 12.69
CA GLU A 98 -2.53 4.98 12.73
C GLU A 98 -1.97 5.27 11.34
N ALA A 99 -2.49 4.62 10.30
CA ALA A 99 -2.08 4.84 8.91
C ALA A 99 -2.32 6.28 8.46
N LEU A 100 -3.48 6.87 8.78
CA LEU A 100 -3.78 8.29 8.50
C LEU A 100 -2.86 9.28 9.23
N ASN A 101 -2.32 8.88 10.38
CA ASN A 101 -1.42 9.70 11.19
C ASN A 101 0.06 9.30 11.03
N THR A 102 0.37 8.47 10.03
CA THR A 102 1.75 8.11 9.69
C THR A 102 2.22 9.02 8.57
N ASP A 103 3.38 9.66 8.75
CA ASP A 103 4.00 10.42 7.67
C ASP A 103 4.67 9.48 6.66
N LEU A 104 4.06 9.36 5.49
CA LEU A 104 4.57 8.53 4.40
C LEU A 104 5.54 9.27 3.46
N VAL A 105 5.99 10.48 3.85
CA VAL A 105 6.93 11.37 3.15
C VAL A 105 6.41 11.92 1.82
N CYS A 106 5.76 11.09 1.01
CA CYS A 106 5.16 11.47 -0.26
C CYS A 106 3.71 11.93 -0.09
N ASP A 107 3.47 13.19 -0.45
CA ASP A 107 2.12 13.79 -0.47
C ASP A 107 1.12 12.98 -1.31
N ALA A 108 1.52 12.43 -2.46
CA ALA A 108 0.63 11.58 -3.26
C ALA A 108 0.12 10.34 -2.50
N ILE A 109 0.97 9.72 -1.68
CA ILE A 109 0.59 8.54 -0.87
C ILE A 109 -0.33 8.98 0.28
N ASN A 110 -0.01 10.09 0.94
CA ASN A 110 -0.84 10.66 2.02
C ASN A 110 -2.24 11.06 1.50
N VAL A 111 -2.32 11.68 0.32
CA VAL A 111 -3.59 11.98 -0.36
C VAL A 111 -4.33 10.69 -0.71
N ALA A 112 -3.63 9.69 -1.28
CA ALA A 112 -4.24 8.40 -1.61
C ALA A 112 -4.82 7.70 -0.37
N MET A 113 -4.11 7.74 0.76
CA MET A 113 -4.59 7.21 2.05
C MET A 113 -5.87 7.91 2.52
N ARG A 114 -5.93 9.24 2.42
CA ARG A 114 -7.12 10.01 2.78
C ARG A 114 -8.32 9.63 1.88
N GLU A 115 -8.13 9.58 0.57
CA GLU A 115 -9.20 9.24 -0.37
C GLU A 115 -9.66 7.78 -0.17
N LEU A 116 -8.73 6.87 0.09
CA LEU A 116 -9.01 5.47 0.42
C LEU A 116 -9.84 5.37 1.70
N PHE A 117 -9.44 6.08 2.76
CA PHE A 117 -10.17 6.10 4.02
C PHE A 117 -11.61 6.59 3.84
N LEU A 118 -11.83 7.61 3.00
CA LEU A 118 -13.18 8.05 2.64
C LEU A 118 -14.00 6.93 1.99
N GLN A 119 -13.41 6.13 1.10
CA GLN A 119 -14.11 4.97 0.52
C GLN A 119 -14.56 4.00 1.62
N ILE A 120 -13.63 3.62 2.50
CA ILE A 120 -13.90 2.68 3.59
C ILE A 120 -14.99 3.20 4.54
N ALA A 121 -14.89 4.46 4.98
CA ALA A 121 -15.84 5.07 5.91
C ALA A 121 -17.30 5.08 5.38
N TYR A 122 -17.47 5.01 4.06
CA TYR A 122 -18.79 4.93 3.40
C TYR A 122 -19.13 3.54 2.86
N GLY A 123 -18.40 2.49 3.25
CA GLY A 123 -18.63 1.10 2.78
C GLY A 123 -18.36 0.90 1.30
N ARG A 124 -17.51 1.74 0.69
CA ARG A 124 -17.13 1.62 -0.72
C ARG A 124 -15.88 0.76 -0.81
N SER A 125 -16.10 -0.54 -0.87
CA SER A 125 -15.04 -1.53 -1.03
C SER A 125 -15.37 -2.46 -2.20
N GLN A 126 -14.34 -2.91 -2.93
CA GLN A 126 -14.52 -3.95 -3.94
C GLN A 126 -14.97 -5.27 -3.31
N SER A 127 -14.61 -5.51 -2.04
CA SER A 127 -15.02 -6.70 -1.30
C SER A 127 -16.36 -6.53 -0.58
N ALA A 128 -17.08 -5.42 -0.75
CA ALA A 128 -18.30 -5.10 0.00
C ALA A 128 -19.37 -6.21 -0.05
N PHE A 129 -19.48 -6.90 -1.18
CA PHE A 129 -20.44 -7.98 -1.40
C PHE A 129 -19.80 -9.37 -1.48
N SER A 130 -18.52 -9.50 -1.13
CA SER A 130 -17.82 -10.78 -1.08
C SER A 130 -17.86 -11.32 0.34
N GLU A 131 -18.53 -12.44 0.58
CA GLU A 131 -18.62 -13.05 1.91
C GLU A 131 -17.23 -13.39 2.47
N GLY A 132 -16.85 -12.79 3.61
CA GLY A 132 -15.50 -12.92 4.19
C GLY A 132 -14.41 -12.07 3.50
N GLY A 133 -14.81 -11.24 2.54
CA GLY A 133 -13.97 -10.32 1.79
C GLY A 133 -13.05 -11.01 0.79
N LEU A 134 -12.03 -10.28 0.32
CA LEU A 134 -11.00 -10.85 -0.54
C LEU A 134 -9.86 -11.46 0.27
N ALA A 135 -9.22 -12.48 -0.30
CA ALA A 135 -8.07 -13.14 0.28
C ALA A 135 -6.85 -12.20 0.34
N LEU A 136 -5.96 -12.46 1.30
CA LEU A 136 -4.64 -11.86 1.31
C LEU A 136 -3.88 -12.32 0.06
N GLY A 137 -3.32 -11.38 -0.69
CA GLY A 137 -2.76 -11.63 -2.02
C GLY A 137 -3.58 -11.02 -3.15
N ALA A 138 -4.83 -10.60 -2.91
CA ALA A 138 -5.70 -10.03 -3.94
C ALA A 138 -5.08 -8.79 -4.61
N GLY A 139 -4.39 -7.95 -3.85
CA GLY A 139 -3.65 -6.80 -4.42
C GLY A 139 -2.53 -7.22 -5.37
N LEU A 140 -1.84 -8.33 -5.08
CA LEU A 140 -0.81 -8.86 -5.95
C LEU A 140 -1.40 -9.51 -7.21
N GLU A 141 -2.55 -10.17 -7.09
CA GLU A 141 -3.31 -10.74 -8.22
C GLU A 141 -3.85 -9.66 -9.16
N ASP A 142 -4.22 -8.49 -8.65
CA ASP A 142 -4.66 -7.32 -9.43
C ASP A 142 -3.59 -6.81 -10.41
N LEU A 143 -2.31 -7.08 -10.15
CA LEU A 143 -1.21 -6.78 -11.09
C LEU A 143 -1.23 -7.69 -12.33
N GLY A 144 -2.01 -8.76 -12.30
CA GLY A 144 -2.14 -9.72 -13.39
C GLY A 144 -0.92 -10.63 -13.57
N LYS A 145 -0.77 -11.16 -14.79
CA LYS A 145 0.26 -12.16 -15.08
C LYS A 145 1.67 -11.58 -14.91
N GLY A 146 2.49 -12.31 -14.15
CA GLY A 146 3.88 -11.93 -13.89
C GLY A 146 4.06 -10.93 -12.75
N LEU A 147 2.99 -10.59 -12.02
CA LEU A 147 3.02 -9.78 -10.79
C LEU A 147 3.79 -8.46 -11.02
N ARG A 148 3.35 -7.70 -12.03
CA ARG A 148 4.09 -6.55 -12.55
C ARG A 148 3.17 -5.43 -13.02
N SER A 149 3.38 -4.21 -12.51
CA SER A 149 2.82 -2.98 -13.07
C SER A 149 3.79 -2.32 -14.08
N GLN A 150 3.33 -1.29 -14.80
CA GLN A 150 4.18 -0.48 -15.69
C GLN A 150 4.88 0.69 -14.96
N ILE A 151 4.58 0.88 -13.68
CA ILE A 151 5.03 2.01 -12.86
C ILE A 151 5.70 1.51 -11.57
N GLY A 152 6.23 2.41 -10.75
CA GLY A 152 6.83 2.04 -9.46
C GLY A 152 5.82 1.23 -8.64
N THR A 153 6.22 0.06 -8.14
CA THR A 153 5.30 -0.90 -7.53
C THR A 153 5.94 -1.60 -6.35
N MET A 154 5.29 -1.48 -5.20
CA MET A 154 5.73 -2.06 -3.93
C MET A 154 4.53 -2.70 -3.27
N TYR A 155 4.75 -3.87 -2.69
CA TYR A 155 3.69 -4.65 -2.07
C TYR A 155 4.15 -5.14 -0.72
N GLY A 156 3.35 -4.96 0.31
CA GLY A 156 3.67 -5.42 1.66
C GLY A 156 2.49 -6.14 2.27
N THR A 157 2.79 -7.20 3.02
CA THR A 157 1.79 -7.95 3.79
C THR A 157 2.26 -8.13 5.21
N LEU A 158 1.32 -8.18 6.15
CA LEU A 158 1.65 -8.42 7.55
C LEU A 158 2.38 -9.77 7.76
N PRO A 159 2.02 -10.89 7.09
CA PRO A 159 2.69 -12.16 7.32
C PRO A 159 4.05 -12.34 6.61
N LYS A 160 4.33 -11.58 5.53
CA LYS A 160 5.53 -11.80 4.68
C LYS A 160 6.42 -10.58 4.50
N GLY A 161 6.03 -9.44 5.05
CA GLY A 161 6.76 -8.17 4.91
C GLY A 161 6.67 -7.62 3.49
N VAL A 162 7.61 -6.74 3.16
CA VAL A 162 7.61 -5.95 1.92
C VAL A 162 8.30 -6.67 0.75
N ARG A 163 7.85 -6.36 -0.46
CA ARG A 163 8.39 -6.79 -1.75
C ARG A 163 8.47 -5.58 -2.68
N TYR A 164 9.69 -5.21 -3.05
CA TYR A 164 9.92 -4.20 -4.09
C TYR A 164 9.85 -4.90 -5.44
N LEU A 165 8.93 -4.47 -6.30
CA LEU A 165 8.70 -5.12 -7.59
C LEU A 165 9.26 -4.27 -8.74
N GLU A 166 9.04 -2.96 -8.69
CA GLU A 166 9.49 -1.98 -9.68
C GLU A 166 9.96 -0.73 -8.94
N MET A 167 11.26 -0.45 -8.96
CA MET A 167 11.87 0.76 -8.38
C MET A 167 12.17 1.78 -9.49
N ALA A 168 12.55 3.01 -9.11
CA ALA A 168 12.97 4.02 -10.09
C ALA A 168 14.13 3.54 -10.98
N GLU A 169 15.01 2.69 -10.44
CA GLU A 169 16.12 2.11 -11.16
C GLU A 169 15.68 1.06 -12.20
N GLY A 170 14.55 0.38 -11.99
CA GLY A 170 13.99 -0.61 -12.93
C GLY A 170 13.31 -1.81 -12.26
N TYR A 171 13.18 -2.87 -13.05
CA TYR A 171 12.55 -4.12 -12.63
C TYR A 171 13.40 -4.81 -11.58
N VAL A 172 12.88 -4.97 -10.37
CA VAL A 172 13.59 -5.62 -9.27
C VAL A 172 13.61 -7.12 -9.51
N MET A 173 14.80 -7.69 -9.58
CA MET A 173 15.05 -9.11 -9.76
C MET A 173 15.22 -9.83 -8.42
N GLU A 174 15.94 -9.22 -7.48
CA GLU A 174 16.31 -9.84 -6.22
C GLU A 174 16.32 -8.79 -5.09
N LEU A 175 15.88 -9.19 -3.89
CA LEU A 175 16.04 -8.39 -2.66
C LEU A 175 17.16 -8.98 -1.81
N GLY A 176 18.01 -8.10 -1.28
CA GLY A 176 19.04 -8.45 -0.30
C GLY A 176 18.53 -8.19 1.12
N LEU A 177 18.58 -9.22 1.96
CA LEU A 177 18.15 -9.20 3.35
C LEU A 177 19.35 -9.32 4.29
N ASP A 178 19.28 -8.62 5.43
CA ASP A 178 20.26 -8.76 6.52
C ASP A 178 19.91 -9.89 7.51
N GLU A 179 20.67 -9.97 8.60
CA GLU A 179 20.51 -10.99 9.66
C GLU A 179 19.13 -10.90 10.36
N ASN A 180 18.48 -9.74 10.34
CA ASN A 180 17.15 -9.51 10.89
C ASN A 180 16.04 -9.74 9.85
N SER A 181 16.39 -10.18 8.63
CA SER A 181 15.49 -10.27 7.48
C SER A 181 14.93 -8.92 7.02
N GLU A 182 15.62 -7.81 7.31
CA GLU A 182 15.27 -6.48 6.83
C GLU A 182 15.84 -6.27 5.42
N VAL A 183 15.10 -5.56 4.55
CA VAL A 183 15.58 -5.28 3.20
C VAL A 183 16.65 -4.19 3.24
N ILE A 184 17.88 -4.54 2.87
CA ILE A 184 19.02 -3.62 2.90
C ILE A 184 19.49 -3.16 1.52
N GLY A 185 19.02 -3.83 0.46
CA GLY A 185 19.36 -3.50 -0.92
C GLY A 185 18.58 -4.36 -1.91
N TYR A 186 18.73 -4.07 -3.19
CA TYR A 186 18.07 -4.82 -4.26
C TYR A 186 18.88 -4.81 -5.55
N LYS A 187 18.65 -5.82 -6.38
CA LYS A 187 19.20 -5.95 -7.72
C LYS A 187 18.10 -5.75 -8.74
N TYR A 188 18.39 -5.00 -9.79
CA TYR A 188 17.40 -4.58 -10.77
C TYR A 188 17.94 -4.67 -12.20
N VAL A 189 17.03 -4.65 -13.18
CA VAL A 189 17.35 -4.51 -14.60
C VAL A 189 16.64 -3.31 -15.23
N GLN A 190 17.40 -2.51 -15.99
CA GLN A 190 16.89 -1.37 -16.75
C GLN A 190 16.28 -1.82 -18.09
N LEU A 191 15.03 -2.26 -18.06
CA LEU A 191 14.33 -2.83 -19.22
C LEU A 191 14.39 -1.93 -20.47
N GLY A 192 14.21 -0.61 -20.30
CA GLY A 192 14.27 0.34 -21.42
C GLY A 192 15.64 0.36 -22.11
N LYS A 193 16.72 0.46 -21.34
CA LYS A 193 18.09 0.47 -21.86
C LYS A 193 18.51 -0.89 -22.42
N MET A 194 18.07 -1.98 -21.79
CA MET A 194 18.25 -3.34 -22.29
C MET A 194 17.64 -3.50 -23.68
N MET A 195 16.37 -3.08 -23.86
CA MET A 195 15.69 -3.16 -25.15
C MET A 195 16.32 -2.24 -26.20
N GLU A 196 16.84 -1.07 -25.80
CA GLU A 196 17.59 -0.19 -26.71
C GLU A 196 18.90 -0.85 -27.20
N ALA A 197 19.65 -1.52 -26.30
CA ALA A 197 20.87 -2.23 -26.67
C ALA A 197 20.58 -3.39 -27.64
N ILE A 198 19.52 -4.16 -27.39
CA ILE A 198 19.07 -5.24 -28.29
C ILE A 198 18.73 -4.68 -29.67
N ARG A 199 18.02 -3.55 -29.75
CA ARG A 199 17.70 -2.88 -31.02
C ARG A 199 18.94 -2.38 -31.78
N LYS A 200 20.04 -2.10 -31.07
CA LYS A 200 21.34 -1.75 -31.66
C LYS A 200 22.18 -2.97 -32.05
N GLY A 201 21.64 -4.19 -31.91
CA GLY A 201 22.30 -5.43 -32.33
C GLY A 201 23.17 -6.09 -31.27
N VAL A 202 23.12 -5.64 -30.01
CA VAL A 202 23.76 -6.35 -28.89
C VAL A 202 22.99 -7.65 -28.64
N ASP A 203 23.72 -8.74 -28.38
CA ASP A 203 23.09 -10.02 -28.02
C ASP A 203 22.19 -9.86 -26.77
N PRO A 204 20.99 -10.46 -26.73
CA PRO A 204 20.08 -10.30 -25.60
C PRO A 204 20.67 -10.64 -24.24
N LYS A 205 21.55 -11.64 -24.13
CA LYS A 205 22.18 -12.00 -22.87
C LYS A 205 23.16 -10.91 -22.43
N GLU A 206 24.00 -10.45 -23.34
CA GLU A 206 24.96 -9.37 -23.07
C GLU A 206 24.23 -8.05 -22.73
N ALA A 207 23.12 -7.78 -23.41
CA ALA A 207 22.27 -6.61 -23.14
C ALA A 207 21.64 -6.67 -21.75
N LEU A 208 21.18 -7.85 -21.30
CA LEU A 208 20.68 -8.06 -19.94
C LEU A 208 21.79 -7.82 -18.92
N GLU A 209 22.92 -8.51 -19.05
CA GLU A 209 24.05 -8.44 -18.12
C GLU A 209 24.58 -7.00 -17.95
N LYS A 210 24.66 -6.23 -19.05
CA LYS A 210 25.12 -4.83 -19.02
C LYS A 210 24.13 -3.84 -18.40
N ASN A 211 22.87 -4.22 -18.25
CA ASN A 211 21.81 -3.35 -17.71
C ASN A 211 21.30 -3.80 -16.34
N ILE A 212 21.97 -4.77 -15.72
CA ILE A 212 21.77 -5.14 -14.32
C ILE A 212 22.57 -4.20 -13.43
N GLY A 213 21.95 -3.77 -12.33
CA GLY A 213 22.61 -3.01 -11.26
C GLY A 213 22.16 -3.45 -9.88
N THR A 214 22.83 -2.94 -8.86
CA THR A 214 22.48 -3.12 -7.45
C THR A 214 22.31 -1.75 -6.78
N TYR A 215 21.46 -1.70 -5.76
CA TYR A 215 21.23 -0.50 -4.95
C TYR A 215 21.28 -0.87 -3.45
N GLY A 216 21.67 0.10 -2.62
CA GLY A 216 21.79 -0.09 -1.17
C GLY A 216 22.97 -0.98 -0.80
N ARG A 217 22.84 -1.70 0.31
CA ARG A 217 23.87 -2.61 0.85
C ARG A 217 23.67 -4.03 0.35
N PHE A 218 23.32 -4.19 -0.93
CA PHE A 218 22.98 -5.51 -1.50
C PHE A 218 24.13 -6.52 -1.37
N ASP A 219 25.39 -6.08 -1.50
CA ASP A 219 26.56 -6.94 -1.37
C ASP A 219 26.83 -7.39 0.08
N GLU A 220 26.18 -6.76 1.07
CA GLU A 220 26.22 -7.15 2.49
C GLU A 220 25.09 -8.14 2.85
N ALA A 221 24.22 -8.51 1.91
CA ALA A 221 23.06 -9.35 2.20
C ALA A 221 23.47 -10.77 2.59
N VAL A 222 22.94 -11.25 3.72
CA VAL A 222 23.13 -12.63 4.18
C VAL A 222 22.14 -13.59 3.50
N LYS A 223 21.04 -13.05 2.96
CA LYS A 223 20.06 -13.80 2.18
C LYS A 223 19.56 -12.98 1.00
N VAL A 224 19.42 -13.63 -0.16
CA VAL A 224 18.87 -13.03 -1.38
C VAL A 224 17.61 -13.78 -1.78
N ILE A 225 16.54 -13.07 -2.11
CA ILE A 225 15.25 -13.66 -2.49
C ILE A 225 14.69 -13.07 -3.78
N ASP A 226 13.93 -13.87 -4.54
CA ASP A 226 13.09 -13.38 -5.64
C ASP A 226 11.78 -12.82 -5.07
N PRO A 227 11.50 -11.50 -5.19
CA PRO A 227 10.35 -10.88 -4.55
C PRO A 227 8.99 -11.36 -5.07
N ARG A 228 8.96 -12.13 -6.17
CA ARG A 228 7.73 -12.68 -6.78
C ARG A 228 7.51 -14.15 -6.49
N LYS A 229 8.47 -14.83 -5.83
CA LYS A 229 8.38 -16.26 -5.53
C LYS A 229 8.51 -16.57 -4.04
N GLU A 230 9.37 -15.82 -3.35
CA GLU A 230 9.76 -16.04 -1.94
C GLU A 230 9.32 -14.87 -1.05
#